data_AF-A0A0V1D1E9-F1
#
_entry.id   AF-A0A0V1D1E9-F1
#
_cell.length_a   1.000
_cell.length_b   1.000
_cell.length_c   1.000
_cell.angle_alpha   90.00
_cell.angle_beta   90.00
_cell.angle_gamma   90.00
#
_symmetry.space_group_name_H-M   'P 1'
#
loop_
_entity.id
_entity.type
_entity.pdbx_description
1 polymer ?
#
loop_
_entity_poly.entity_id
_entity_poly.type
_entity_poly.pdbx_seq_one_letter_code
_entity_poly.pdbx_strand_id
1 'polypeptide(L)'
;LLIFLYTIIILLILLIYSCAMSDLIYQFFLYKLNSLNSILKVYKERTYPALQLLRSHHVNREQKHYLSLLFQKAQEVERNIILEKQLVINILMDLNPNFHDML
;
A
#
# COMPACT_ATOMS: atom_id res chain seq x y z
N LEU A 1 45.64 -5.87 -20.24
CA LEU A 1 45.40 -6.50 -18.92
C LEU A 1 44.87 -5.50 -17.89
N LEU A 2 45.56 -4.39 -17.64
CA LEU A 2 45.15 -3.37 -16.63
C LEU A 2 43.81 -2.68 -16.94
N ILE A 3 43.57 -2.28 -18.19
CA ILE A 3 42.29 -1.70 -18.64
C ILE A 3 41.14 -2.70 -18.47
N PHE A 4 41.36 -3.96 -18.84
CA PHE A 4 40.38 -5.03 -18.71
C PHE A 4 40.01 -5.29 -17.24
N LEU A 5 41.00 -5.33 -16.36
CA LEU A 5 40.78 -5.46 -14.91
C LEU A 5 39.99 -4.27 -14.35
N TYR A 6 40.31 -3.05 -14.79
CA TYR A 6 39.61 -1.84 -14.39
C TYR A 6 38.14 -1.83 -14.82
N THR A 7 37.84 -2.25 -16.06
CA THR A 7 36.46 -2.38 -16.54
C THR A 7 35.65 -3.41 -15.74
N ILE A 8 36.27 -4.55 -15.39
CA ILE A 8 35.62 -5.57 -14.56
C ILE A 8 35.28 -5.03 -13.17
N ILE A 9 36.22 -4.30 -12.55
CA ILE A 9 36.01 -3.70 -11.22
C ILE A 9 34.86 -2.68 -11.26
N ILE A 10 34.80 -1.82 -12.28
CA ILE A 10 33.69 -0.87 -12.44
C ILE A 10 32.35 -1.60 -12.60
N LEU A 11 32.30 -2.65 -13.42
CA LEU A 11 31.08 -3.42 -13.64
C LEU A 11 30.59 -4.08 -12.34
N LEU A 12 31.50 -4.64 -11.54
CA LEU A 12 31.20 -5.21 -10.23
C LEU A 12 30.65 -4.16 -9.26
N ILE A 13 31.26 -2.98 -9.19
CA ILE A 13 30.78 -1.88 -8.34
C ILE A 13 29.37 -1.45 -8.75
N LEU A 14 29.10 -1.31 -10.05
CA LEU A 14 27.78 -0.96 -10.57
C LEU A 14 26.74 -2.04 -10.24
N LEU A 15 27.09 -3.31 -10.36
CA LEU A 15 26.20 -4.43 -10.05
C LEU A 15 25.87 -4.47 -8.56
N ILE A 16 26.86 -4.33 -7.68
CA ILE A 16 26.66 -4.29 -6.23
C ILE A 16 25.76 -3.10 -5.84
N TYR A 17 26.00 -1.92 -6.42
CA TYR A 17 25.18 -0.75 -6.15
C TYR A 17 23.74 -0.94 -6.63
N SER A 18 23.55 -1.51 -7.82
CA SER A 18 22.23 -1.83 -8.36
C SER A 18 21.47 -2.82 -7.47
N CYS A 19 22.14 -3.87 -6.98
CA CYS A 19 21.54 -4.84 -6.06
C CYS A 19 21.16 -4.18 -4.73
N ALA A 20 22.05 -3.38 -4.14
CA ALA A 20 21.79 -2.68 -2.88
C ALA A 20 20.62 -1.69 -3.01
N MET A 21 20.54 -0.94 -4.11
CA MET A 21 19.42 -0.04 -4.36
C MET A 21 18.11 -0.80 -4.58
N SER A 22 18.14 -1.94 -5.28
CA SER A 22 16.96 -2.79 -5.45
C SER A 22 16.43 -3.31 -4.11
N ASP A 23 17.31 -3.73 -3.21
CA ASP A 23 16.93 -4.20 -1.87
C ASP A 23 16.34 -3.06 -1.02
N LEU A 24 16.94 -1.87 -1.04
CA LEU A 24 16.40 -0.69 -0.36
C LEU A 24 15.01 -0.30 -0.87
N ILE A 25 14.80 -0.33 -2.19
CA ILE A 25 13.51 -0.04 -2.82
C ILE A 25 12.48 -1.10 -2.38
N TYR A 26 12.85 -2.38 -2.38
CA TYR A 26 11.99 -3.47 -1.93
C TYR A 26 11.56 -3.29 -0.46
N GLN A 27 12.52 -3.03 0.44
CA GLN A 27 12.22 -2.78 1.86
C GLN A 27 11.34 -1.54 2.08
N PHE A 28 11.54 -0.48 1.29
CA PHE A 28 10.68 0.71 1.34
C PHE A 28 9.22 0.37 1.00
N PHE A 29 8.99 -0.39 -0.08
CA PHE A 29 7.65 -0.78 -0.47
C PHE A 29 7.01 -1.78 0.50
N LEU A 30 7.79 -2.68 1.10
CA LEU A 30 7.32 -3.55 2.19
C LEU A 30 6.83 -2.74 3.40
N TYR A 31 7.62 -1.76 3.83
CA TYR A 31 7.22 -0.84 4.90
C TYR A 31 5.95 -0.09 4.55
N LYS A 32 5.86 0.41 3.30
CA LYS A 32 4.67 1.11 2.81
C LYS A 32 3.43 0.21 2.82
N LEU A 33 3.56 -1.05 2.38
CA LEU A 33 2.47 -2.03 2.39
C LEU A 33 1.96 -2.28 3.82
N ASN A 34 2.87 -2.47 4.77
CA ASN A 34 2.53 -2.65 6.18
C ASN A 34 1.80 -1.43 6.76
N SER A 35 2.25 -0.23 6.41
CA SER A 35 1.58 1.01 6.78
C SER A 35 0.16 1.10 6.22
N LEU A 36 -0.02 0.80 4.93
CA LEU A 36 -1.34 0.77 4.27
C LEU A 36 -2.29 -0.25 4.90
N ASN A 37 -1.79 -1.44 5.25
CA ASN A 37 -2.57 -2.46 5.97
C ASN A 37 -3.04 -1.95 7.34
N SER A 38 -2.15 -1.29 8.10
CA SER A 38 -2.47 -0.70 9.39
C SER A 38 -3.53 0.41 9.26
N ILE A 39 -3.33 1.32 8.31
CA ILE A 39 -4.27 2.42 8.03
C ILE A 39 -5.64 1.85 7.66
N LEU A 40 -5.70 0.88 6.74
CA LEU A 40 -6.96 0.29 6.29
C LEU A 40 -7.71 -0.40 7.43
N LYS A 41 -6.99 -1.11 8.32
CA LYS A 41 -7.58 -1.73 9.51
C LYS A 41 -8.21 -0.68 10.43
N VAL A 42 -7.43 0.33 10.82
CA VAL A 42 -7.91 1.42 11.70
C VAL A 42 -9.08 2.17 11.05
N TYR A 43 -9.01 2.39 9.73
CA TYR A 43 -10.06 3.06 8.99
C TYR A 43 -11.38 2.28 9.07
N LYS A 44 -11.35 0.98 8.80
CA LYS A 44 -12.52 0.09 8.91
C LYS A 44 -13.11 0.06 10.32
N GLU A 45 -12.26 -0.03 11.34
CA GLU A 45 -12.70 0.00 12.75
C GLU A 45 -13.43 1.30 13.09
N ARG A 46 -12.99 2.44 12.55
CA ARG A 46 -13.60 3.75 12.80
C ARG A 46 -14.85 4.03 11.95
N THR A 47 -14.95 3.47 10.75
CA THR A 47 -16.13 3.66 9.88
C THR A 47 -17.26 2.69 10.20
N TYR A 48 -16.96 1.55 10.83
CA TYR A 48 -17.95 0.53 11.18
C TYR A 48 -19.11 1.05 12.07
N PRO A 49 -18.89 1.87 13.11
CA PRO A 49 -19.97 2.46 13.89
C PRO A 49 -20.90 3.36 13.06
N ALA A 50 -20.36 4.12 12.10
CA ALA A 50 -21.17 4.97 11.21
C ALA A 50 -22.08 4.12 10.31
N LEU A 51 -21.60 2.96 9.84
CA LEU A 51 -22.41 1.98 9.11
C LEU A 51 -23.53 1.41 9.99
N GLN A 52 -23.25 1.13 11.27
CA GLN A 52 -24.27 0.65 12.21
C GLN A 52 -25.36 1.71 12.46
N LEU A 53 -24.97 2.97 12.63
CA LEU A 53 -25.91 4.09 12.82
C LEU A 53 -26.82 4.27 11.60
N LEU A 54 -26.27 4.17 10.38
CA LEU A 54 -27.04 4.21 9.13
C LEU A 54 -28.13 3.13 9.03
N ARG A 55 -27.84 1.95 9.58
CA ARG A 55 -28.77 0.79 9.60
C ARG A 55 -29.80 0.88 10.71
N SER A 56 -29.56 1.69 11.75
CA SER A 56 -30.46 1.83 12.89
C SER A 56 -31.76 2.57 12.53
N HIS A 57 -32.82 2.33 13.31
CA HIS A 57 -34.11 3.02 13.17
C HIS A 57 -34.22 4.27 14.04
N HIS A 58 -33.16 4.60 14.80
CA HIS A 58 -33.15 5.72 15.74
C HIS A 58 -32.78 7.06 15.11
N VAL A 59 -32.37 7.06 13.84
CA VAL A 59 -31.88 8.23 13.12
C VAL A 59 -33.01 8.81 12.26
N ASN A 60 -33.25 10.11 12.38
CA ASN A 60 -34.28 10.77 11.57
C ASN A 60 -33.86 10.87 10.08
N ARG A 61 -34.80 11.25 9.21
CA ARG A 61 -34.57 11.26 7.75
C ARG A 61 -33.40 12.17 7.32
N GLU A 62 -33.27 13.35 7.90
CA GLU A 62 -32.20 14.30 7.58
C GLU A 62 -30.84 13.79 8.05
N GLN A 63 -30.75 13.32 9.29
CA GLN A 63 -29.54 12.72 9.84
C GLN A 63 -29.10 11.50 9.03
N LYS A 64 -30.05 10.67 8.58
CA LYS A 64 -29.76 9.51 7.72
C LYS A 64 -29.22 9.94 6.36
N HIS A 65 -29.72 11.04 5.79
CA HIS A 65 -29.19 11.63 4.57
C HIS A 65 -27.74 12.11 4.75
N TYR A 66 -27.45 12.89 5.80
CA TYR A 66 -26.10 13.37 6.08
C TYR A 66 -25.11 12.24 6.37
N LEU A 67 -25.52 11.25 7.18
CA LEU A 67 -24.70 10.07 7.43
C LEU A 67 -24.41 9.29 6.14
N SER A 68 -25.38 9.20 5.23
CA SER A 68 -25.18 8.51 3.94
C SER A 68 -24.15 9.23 3.07
N LEU A 69 -24.19 10.56 3.03
CA LEU A 69 -23.20 11.38 2.32
C LEU A 69 -21.79 11.20 2.92
N LEU A 70 -21.68 11.25 4.25
CA LEU A 70 -20.41 11.03 4.95
C LEU A 70 -19.87 9.61 4.71
N PHE A 71 -20.76 8.61 4.71
CA PHE A 71 -20.38 7.23 4.46
C PHE A 71 -19.92 7.00 3.02
N GLN A 72 -20.57 7.61 2.03
CA GLN A 72 -20.10 7.58 0.64
C GLN A 72 -18.69 8.14 0.50
N LYS A 73 -18.40 9.29 1.12
CA LYS A 73 -17.04 9.86 1.16
C LYS A 73 -16.05 8.92 1.84
N ALA A 74 -16.48 8.26 2.92
CA ALA A 74 -15.63 7.30 3.61
C ALA A 74 -15.30 6.07 2.74
N GLN A 75 -16.28 5.56 2.01
CA GLN A 75 -16.08 4.46 1.06
C GLN A 75 -15.14 4.85 -0.09
N GLU A 76 -15.21 6.09 -0.56
CA GLU A 76 -14.28 6.60 -1.57
C GLU A 76 -12.83 6.59 -1.07
N VAL A 77 -12.60 7.06 0.17
CA VAL A 77 -11.28 7.02 0.80
C VAL A 77 -10.80 5.58 1.00
N GLU A 78 -11.67 4.68 1.48
CA GLU A 78 -11.34 3.26 1.64
C GLU A 78 -10.92 2.63 0.30
N ARG A 79 -11.68 2.90 -0.76
CA ARG A 79 -11.35 2.43 -2.12
C ARG A 79 -9.99 2.95 -2.58
N ASN A 80 -9.69 4.23 -2.33
CA ASN A 80 -8.39 4.80 -2.71
C ASN A 80 -7.23 4.13 -1.96
N ILE A 81 -7.38 3.83 -0.67
CA ILE A 81 -6.38 3.09 0.12
C ILE A 81 -6.19 1.67 -0.45
N ILE A 82 -7.27 0.98 -0.84
CA ILE A 82 -7.21 -0.35 -1.46
C ILE A 82 -6.48 -0.29 -2.81
N LEU A 83 -6.76 0.71 -3.63
CA LEU A 83 -6.10 0.90 -4.92
C LEU A 83 -4.60 1.17 -4.73
N GLU A 84 -4.23 2.03 -3.77
CA GLU A 84 -2.82 2.29 -3.47
C GLU A 84 -2.11 1.04 -2.93
N LYS A 85 -2.78 0.27 -2.07
CA LYS A 85 -2.27 -1.03 -1.61
C LYS A 85 -2.01 -1.97 -2.78
N GLN A 86 -2.92 -2.07 -3.74
CA GLN A 86 -2.74 -2.93 -4.91
C GLN A 86 -1.56 -2.47 -5.78
N LEU A 87 -1.38 -1.16 -5.96
CA LEU A 87 -0.21 -0.62 -6.68
C LEU A 87 1.10 -1.00 -6.00
N VAL A 88 1.17 -0.91 -4.66
CA VAL A 88 2.35 -1.32 -3.90
C VAL A 88 2.62 -2.82 -4.04
N ILE A 89 1.57 -3.65 -3.99
CA ILE A 89 1.70 -5.10 -4.20
C ILE A 89 2.24 -5.40 -5.60
N ASN A 90 1.72 -4.73 -6.63
CA ASN A 90 2.22 -4.90 -8.00
C ASN A 90 3.71 -4.55 -8.12
N ILE A 91 4.14 -3.44 -7.52
CA ILE A 91 5.56 -3.05 -7.50
C ILE A 91 6.41 -4.12 -6.77
N LEU A 92 5.92 -4.65 -5.65
CA LEU A 92 6.63 -5.71 -4.92
C LEU A 92 6.74 -7.01 -5.72
N MET A 93 5.72 -7.37 -6.50
CA MET A 93 5.76 -8.51 -7.42
C MET A 93 6.73 -8.28 -8.58
N ASP A 94 6.82 -7.05 -9.11
CA ASP A 94 7.78 -6.70 -10.16
C ASP A 94 9.24 -6.76 -9.64
N LEU A 95 9.46 -6.37 -8.38
CA LEU A 95 10.78 -6.43 -7.73
C LEU A 95 11.15 -7.85 -7.27
N ASN A 96 10.16 -8.65 -6.86
CA ASN A 96 10.34 -10.03 -6.43
C ASN A 96 9.14 -10.89 -6.90
N PRO A 97 9.28 -11.66 -7.99
CA PRO A 97 8.19 -12.47 -8.53
C PRO A 97 7.59 -13.49 -7.54
N ASN A 98 8.37 -13.92 -6.53
CA ASN A 98 7.92 -14.86 -5.50
C ASN A 98 7.14 -14.18 -4.36
N PHE A 99 6.93 -12.86 -4.43
CA PHE A 99 6.22 -12.12 -3.41
C PHE A 99 4.75 -12.55 -3.26
N HIS A 100 4.14 -13.12 -4.31
CA HIS A 100 2.76 -13.61 -4.25
C HIS A 100 2.56 -14.69 -3.17
N ASP A 101 3.55 -15.54 -2.95
CA ASP A 101 3.51 -16.61 -1.94
C ASP A 101 3.60 -16.09 -0.49
N MET A 102 3.89 -14.80 -0.32
CA MET A 102 4.10 -14.13 0.98
C MET A 102 2.94 -13.22 1.41
N LEU A 103 1.90 -13.06 0.57
CA LEU A 103 0.71 -12.23 0.83
C LEU A 103 -0.32 -12.93 1.73
#